data_AF-A0A938JIP6-F1
#
_entry.id   AF-A0A938JIP6-F1
#
_cell.length_a   1.000
_cell.length_b   1.000
_cell.length_c   1.000
_cell.angle_alpha   90.00
_cell.angle_beta   90.00
_cell.angle_gamma   90.00
#
_symmetry.space_group_name_H-M   'P 1'
#
loop_
_entity.id
_entity.type
_entity.pdbx_description
1 polymer ?
#
loop_
_entity_poly.entity_id
_entity_poly.type
_entity_poly.pdbx_seq_one_letter_code
_entity_poly.pdbx_strand_id
1 'polypeptide(L)' 'MAITGASSGIGAAVARAAVADGWRVVIAARRRELLDALSAELGGASVALPVTCDV' A
#
# COMPACT_ATOMS: atom_id res chain seq x y z
N MET A 1 -5.26 0.29 -8.93
CA MET A 1 -4.09 1.19 -9.07
C MET A 1 -2.90 0.55 -8.37
N ALA A 2 -1.69 0.59 -8.95
CA ALA A 2 -0.48 0.07 -8.31
C ALA A 2 0.43 1.22 -7.89
N ILE A 3 0.98 1.15 -6.67
CA ILE A 3 1.81 2.20 -6.06
C ILE A 3 3.13 1.57 -5.65
N THR A 4 4.22 1.99 -6.28
CA THR A 4 5.58 1.57 -5.92
C THR A 4 6.17 2.50 -4.87
N GLY A 5 7.11 2.00 -4.06
CA GLY A 5 7.66 2.75 -2.93
C GLY A 5 6.64 3.00 -1.82
N ALA A 6 5.57 2.22 -1.75
CA ALA A 6 4.46 2.42 -0.82
C ALA A 6 4.80 2.15 0.66
N SER A 7 6.00 1.66 0.98
CA SER A 7 6.41 1.40 2.37
C SER A 7 6.51 2.66 3.22
N SER A 8 6.64 3.85 2.62
CA SER A 8 6.83 5.11 3.37
C SER A 8 6.61 6.35 2.50
N GLY A 9 6.49 7.52 3.14
CA GLY A 9 6.49 8.82 2.45
C GLY A 9 5.30 9.00 1.51
N ILE A 10 5.56 9.52 0.31
CA ILE A 10 4.53 9.85 -0.68
C ILE A 10 3.72 8.63 -1.09
N GLY A 11 4.35 7.47 -1.30
CA GLY A 11 3.63 6.25 -1.71
C GLY A 11 2.61 5.81 -0.67
N ALA A 12 2.96 5.89 0.63
CA ALA A 12 2.04 5.59 1.72
C ALA A 12 0.90 6.62 1.83
N ALA A 13 1.21 7.91 1.63
CA ALA A 13 0.20 8.98 1.65
C ALA A 13 -0.80 8.84 0.49
N VAL A 14 -0.32 8.53 -0.72
CA VAL A 14 -1.16 8.28 -1.89
C VAL A 14 -2.03 7.04 -1.70
N ALA A 15 -1.49 5.96 -1.11
CA ALA A 15 -2.27 4.76 -0.80
C ALA A 15 -3.43 5.08 0.16
N ARG A 16 -3.18 5.86 1.21
CA ARG A 16 -4.21 6.31 2.16
C ARG A 16 -5.29 7.15 1.47
N ALA A 17 -4.90 8.14 0.66
CA ALA A 17 -5.84 8.99 -0.05
C ALA A 17 -6.70 8.18 -1.03
N ALA A 18 -6.08 7.32 -1.84
CA ALA A 18 -6.82 6.49 -2.79
C ALA A 18 -7.83 5.56 -2.10
N VAL A 19 -7.45 4.94 -0.99
CA VAL A 19 -8.38 4.09 -0.22
C VAL A 19 -9.51 4.91 0.40
N ALA A 20 -9.23 6.10 0.91
CA ALA A 20 -10.26 7.01 1.42
C ALA A 20 -11.28 7.42 0.34
N ASP A 21 -10.82 7.54 -0.91
CA ASP A 21 -11.66 7.78 -2.08
C ASP A 21 -12.40 6.51 -2.57
N GLY A 22 -12.30 5.39 -1.83
CA GLY A 22 -12.99 4.13 -2.12
C GLY A 22 -12.27 3.20 -3.10
N TRP A 23 -10.99 3.46 -3.39
CA TRP A 23 -10.22 2.64 -4.33
C TRP A 23 -9.65 1.39 -3.67
N ARG A 24 -9.44 0.37 -4.50
CA ARG A 24 -8.61 -0.79 -4.16
C ARG A 24 -7.23 -0.63 -4.80
N VAL A 25 -6.19 -0.79 -4.00
CA VAL A 25 -4.81 -0.48 -4.38
C VAL A 25 -3.88 -1.68 -4.19
N VAL A 26 -2.84 -1.74 -5.01
CA VAL A 26 -1.69 -2.62 -4.79
C VAL A 26 -0.55 -1.75 -4.27
N ILE A 27 -0.01 -2.11 -3.11
CA ILE A 27 1.10 -1.39 -2.47
C ILE A 27 2.37 -2.23 -2.59
N ALA A 28 3.37 -1.69 -3.28
CA ALA A 28 4.56 -2.43 -3.67
C ALA A 28 5.85 -1.76 -3.15
N ALA A 29 6.68 -2.51 -2.43
CA ALA A 29 7.97 -2.06 -1.90
C ALA A 29 8.82 -3.24 -1.40
N ARG A 30 10.08 -2.97 -1.04
CA ARG A 30 11.02 -4.01 -0.56
C ARG A 30 10.74 -4.49 0.87
N ARG A 31 10.20 -3.63 1.73
CA ARG A 31 10.02 -3.90 3.18
C ARG A 31 8.64 -4.48 3.47
N ARG A 32 8.58 -5.81 3.60
CA ARG A 32 7.31 -6.55 3.81
C ARG A 32 6.54 -6.10 5.05
N GLU A 33 7.22 -6.00 6.17
CA GLU A 33 6.61 -5.64 7.47
C GLU A 33 5.88 -4.29 7.42
N LEU A 34 6.48 -3.30 6.74
CA LEU A 34 5.86 -1.98 6.56
C LEU A 34 4.65 -2.03 5.63
N LEU A 35 4.68 -2.88 4.60
CA LEU A 35 3.54 -3.06 3.69
C LEU A 35 2.39 -3.78 4.38
N ASP A 36 2.66 -4.81 5.19
CA ASP A 36 1.63 -5.53 5.92
C ASP A 36 0.97 -4.63 6.96
N ALA A 37 1.76 -3.81 7.68
CA ALA A 37 1.23 -2.81 8.61
C ALA A 37 0.33 -1.78 7.90
N LEU A 38 0.79 -1.24 6.76
CA LEU A 38 0.00 -0.31 5.96
C LEU A 38 -1.26 -0.98 5.39
N SER A 39 -1.17 -2.21 4.91
CA SER A 39 -2.32 -2.97 4.42
C SER A 39 -3.37 -3.15 5.51
N ALA A 40 -2.96 -3.57 6.71
CA ALA A 40 -3.87 -3.74 7.85
C ALA A 40 -4.57 -2.43 8.24
N GLU A 41 -3.85 -1.30 8.22
CA GLU A 41 -4.40 0.03 8.48
C GLU A 41 -5.46 0.44 7.43
N LEU A 42 -5.23 0.08 6.16
CA LEU A 42 -6.10 0.45 5.04
C LEU A 42 -7.31 -0.48 4.81
N GLY A 43 -7.57 -1.41 5.72
CA GLY A 43 -8.69 -2.36 5.61
C GLY A 43 -8.29 -3.75 5.08
N GLY A 44 -7.00 -4.08 5.14
CA GLY A 44 -6.43 -5.38 4.82
C GLY A 44 -6.21 -5.62 3.33
N ALA A 45 -5.77 -6.84 3.00
CA ALA A 45 -5.38 -7.23 1.64
C ALA A 45 -6.52 -7.17 0.61
N SER A 46 -7.79 -7.14 1.04
CA SER A 46 -8.95 -6.95 0.16
C SER A 46 -9.03 -5.53 -0.42
N VAL A 47 -8.53 -4.53 0.31
CA VAL A 47 -8.52 -3.11 -0.05
C VAL A 47 -7.14 -2.67 -0.51
N ALA A 48 -6.09 -3.02 0.23
CA ALA A 48 -4.70 -2.69 -0.06
C ALA A 48 -3.85 -3.96 -0.10
N LEU A 49 -3.57 -4.49 -1.30
CA LEU A 49 -2.81 -5.72 -1.48
C LEU A 49 -1.30 -5.45 -1.35
N PRO A 50 -0.60 -6.01 -0.33
CA PRO A 50 0.83 -5.85 -0.18
C PRO A 50 1.60 -6.79 -1.12
N VAL A 51 2.52 -6.22 -1.89
CA VAL A 51 3.40 -6.96 -2.81
C VAL A 51 4.85 -6.57 -2.54
N THR A 52 5.68 -7.54 -2.20
CA THR A 52 7.12 -7.32 -2.10
C THR A 52 7.76 -7.32 -3.48
N CYS A 53 8.51 -6.27 -3.80
CA CYS A 53 9.27 -6.18 -5.05
C CYS A 53 10.52 -5.31 -4.86
N ASP A 54 11.56 -5.62 -5.63
CA ASP A 54 12.66 -4.71 -5.93
C ASP A 54 12.47 -4.29 -7.39
N VAL A 55 12.29 -2.99 -7.63
CA VAL A 55 11.87 -2.43 -8.93
C VAL A 55 13.03 -1.91 -9.73
#